data_AF-A0A7X3MEW2-F1
#
_entry.id   AF-A0A7X3MEW2-F1
#
_cell.length_a   1.000
_cell.length_b   1.000
_cell.length_c   1.000
_cell.angle_alpha   90.00
_cell.angle_beta   90.00
_cell.angle_gamma   90.00
#
_symmetry.space_group_name_H-M   'P 1'
#
loop_
_entity.id
_entity.type
_entity.pdbx_description
1 polymer ?
#
loop_
_entity_poly.entity_id
_entity_poly.type
_entity_poly.pdbx_seq_one_letter_code
_entity_poly.pdbx_strand_id
1 'polypeptide(L)'
;MRLIDADRLNEVLERNFAKSDVLKQIVDVQPTAYDLDKVLEKMEAYAYSDGICIRHNGCPYVGNNDINCDNCAAIGALEIVKNGGIESAKAGR
;
A
#
# COMPACT_ATOMS: atom_id res chain seq x y z
N MET A 1 -0.54 -1.51 -8.18
CA MET A 1 -0.15 -0.74 -9.38
C MET A 1 1.23 -0.17 -9.13
N ARG A 2 2.30 -0.86 -9.56
CA ARG A 2 3.63 -0.24 -9.72
C ARG A 2 3.46 0.89 -10.74
N LEU A 3 3.64 2.16 -10.35
CA LEU A 3 3.52 3.28 -11.30
C LEU A 3 4.54 3.16 -12.45
N ILE A 4 5.63 2.42 -12.20
CA ILE A 4 6.67 2.06 -13.17
C ILE A 4 7.02 0.59 -12.96
N ASP A 5 7.01 -0.18 -14.03
CA ASP A 5 7.54 -1.55 -14.04
C ASP A 5 9.06 -1.51 -13.82
N ALA A 6 9.48 -1.80 -12.58
CA ALA A 6 10.88 -1.71 -12.16
C ALA A 6 11.79 -2.65 -12.96
N ASP A 7 11.30 -3.84 -13.30
CA ASP A 7 12.07 -4.84 -14.06
C ASP A 7 12.28 -4.36 -15.49
N ARG A 8 11.21 -3.85 -16.13
CA ARG A 8 11.30 -3.25 -17.46
C ARG A 8 12.15 -1.97 -17.47
N LEU A 9 12.10 -1.16 -16.42
CA LEU A 9 12.97 0.01 -16.29
C LEU A 9 14.44 -0.43 -16.16
N ASN A 10 14.74 -1.47 -15.38
CA ASN A 10 16.08 -2.01 -15.22
C ASN A 10 16.65 -2.50 -16.57
N GLU A 11 15.86 -3.19 -17.39
CA GLU A 11 16.27 -3.58 -18.75
C GLU A 11 16.59 -2.36 -19.64
N VAL A 12 15.76 -1.31 -19.58
CA VAL A 12 16.00 -0.06 -20.31
C VAL A 12 17.27 0.62 -19.83
N LEU A 13 17.52 0.62 -18.51
CA LEU A 13 18.72 1.20 -17.92
C LEU A 13 19.98 0.47 -18.37
N GLU A 14 19.98 -0.86 -18.33
CA GLU A 14 21.11 -1.69 -18.80
C GLU A 14 21.42 -1.46 -20.29
N ARG A 15 20.39 -1.36 -21.13
CA ARG A 15 20.57 -1.18 -22.58
C ARG A 15 21.09 0.20 -22.96
N ASN A 16 20.76 1.24 -22.19
CA ASN A 16 21.00 2.62 -22.59
C ASN A 16 22.09 3.34 -21.77
N PHE A 17 22.50 2.79 -20.62
CA PHE A 17 23.48 3.44 -19.74
C PHE A 17 24.59 2.48 -19.34
N ALA A 18 25.84 2.86 -19.65
CA ALA A 18 27.04 2.09 -19.30
C ALA A 18 27.30 1.94 -17.77
N LYS A 19 26.61 2.73 -16.94
CA LYS A 19 26.67 2.67 -15.47
C LYS A 19 25.27 2.61 -14.87
N SER A 20 24.48 1.63 -15.31
CA SER A 20 23.10 1.44 -14.84
C SER A 20 22.97 1.10 -13.36
N ASP A 21 24.03 0.56 -12.73
CA ASP A 21 23.94 0.01 -11.37
C ASP A 21 23.52 1.04 -10.30
N VAL A 22 24.01 2.28 -10.42
CA VAL A 22 23.63 3.38 -9.52
C VAL A 22 22.15 3.75 -9.72
N LEU A 23 21.67 3.71 -10.96
CA LEU A 23 20.27 4.02 -11.28
C LEU A 23 19.33 2.90 -10.82
N LYS A 24 19.74 1.63 -10.92
CA LYS A 24 19.02 0.48 -10.37
C LYS A 24 18.91 0.57 -8.86
N GLN A 25 20.01 0.90 -8.17
CA GLN A 25 19.99 1.12 -6.73
C GLN A 25 19.01 2.22 -6.35
N ILE A 26 18.99 3.35 -7.08
CA ILE A 26 18.01 4.42 -6.85
C ILE A 26 16.58 3.90 -7.03
N VAL A 27 16.29 3.10 -8.06
CA VAL A 27 14.97 2.49 -8.27
C VAL A 27 14.56 1.60 -7.10
N ASP A 28 15.49 0.81 -6.55
CA ASP A 28 15.23 -0.11 -5.43
C ASP A 28 14.95 0.61 -4.10
N VAL A 29 15.58 1.77 -3.83
CA VAL A 29 15.31 2.57 -2.63
C VAL A 29 14.17 3.58 -2.78
N GLN A 30 13.68 3.84 -3.99
CA GLN A 30 12.61 4.82 -4.18
C GLN A 30 11.26 4.25 -3.70
N PRO A 31 10.51 5.00 -2.86
CA PRO A 31 9.17 4.60 -2.41
C PRO A 31 8.13 4.52 -3.54
N THR A 32 8.50 4.88 -4.77
CA THR A 32 7.69 4.68 -5.98
C THR A 32 7.57 3.21 -6.39
N ALA A 33 8.35 2.30 -5.80
CA ALA A 33 8.17 0.86 -5.94
C ALA A 33 6.95 0.40 -5.13
N TYR A 34 5.76 0.76 -5.60
CA TYR A 34 4.49 0.26 -5.07
C TYR A 34 4.46 -1.27 -5.21
N ASP A 35 4.64 -1.98 -4.10
CA ASP A 35 4.70 -3.43 -4.09
C ASP A 35 3.29 -4.01 -4.10
N LEU A 36 2.82 -4.46 -5.28
CA LEU A 36 1.46 -4.98 -5.43
C LEU A 36 1.24 -6.23 -4.57
N ASP A 37 2.25 -7.08 -4.43
CA ASP A 37 2.11 -8.34 -3.69
C ASP A 37 1.89 -8.04 -2.20
N LYS A 38 2.61 -7.07 -1.64
CA LYS A 38 2.38 -6.60 -0.25
C LYS A 38 1.01 -5.98 -0.05
N VAL A 39 0.53 -5.23 -1.04
CA VAL A 39 -0.82 -4.63 -0.98
C VAL A 39 -1.87 -5.73 -0.98
N LEU A 40 -1.74 -6.71 -1.87
CA LEU A 40 -2.67 -7.84 -1.95
C LEU A 40 -2.65 -8.66 -0.66
N GLU A 41 -1.47 -8.97 -0.12
CA GLU A 41 -1.31 -9.67 1.16
C GLU A 41 -2.04 -8.93 2.29
N LYS A 42 -1.85 -7.61 2.40
CA LYS A 42 -2.55 -6.80 3.41
C LYS A 42 -4.04 -6.69 3.14
N MET A 43 -4.47 -6.59 1.88
CA MET A 43 -5.89 -6.53 1.53
C MET A 43 -6.60 -7.86 1.85
N GLU A 44 -5.95 -9.00 1.61
CA GLU A 44 -6.48 -10.32 1.99
C GLU A 44 -6.57 -10.43 3.51
N ALA A 45 -5.48 -10.12 4.24
CA ALA A 45 -5.48 -10.12 5.70
C ALA A 45 -6.56 -9.19 6.28
N TYR A 46 -6.78 -8.03 5.64
CA TYR A 46 -7.83 -7.10 6.01
C TYR A 46 -9.23 -7.66 5.74
N ALA A 47 -9.49 -8.17 4.53
CA ALA A 47 -10.79 -8.71 4.12
C ALA A 47 -11.28 -9.86 5.02
N TYR A 48 -10.36 -10.66 5.57
CA TYR A 48 -10.66 -11.75 6.50
C TYR A 48 -10.47 -11.38 7.97
N SER A 49 -10.21 -10.11 8.29
CA SER A 49 -10.04 -9.69 9.68
C SER A 49 -11.38 -9.56 10.39
N ASP A 50 -11.51 -10.23 11.53
CA ASP A 50 -12.73 -10.22 12.33
C ASP A 50 -13.07 -8.80 12.84
N GLY A 51 -12.08 -7.90 12.93
CA GLY A 51 -12.17 -6.62 13.64
C GLY A 51 -12.71 -5.41 12.86
N ILE A 52 -12.97 -5.49 11.55
CA ILE A 52 -13.43 -4.33 10.75
C ILE A 52 -14.75 -3.78 11.28
N CYS A 53 -15.63 -4.69 11.71
CA CYS A 53 -17.01 -4.41 12.07
C CYS A 53 -17.37 -4.67 13.53
N ILE A 54 -16.44 -5.17 14.34
CA ILE A 54 -16.75 -5.60 15.72
C ILE A 54 -17.04 -4.41 16.66
N ARG A 55 -16.76 -3.16 16.25
CA ARG A 55 -17.04 -1.99 17.09
C ARG A 55 -18.06 -1.10 16.40
N HIS A 56 -19.30 -1.15 16.89
CA HIS A 56 -20.35 -0.16 16.66
C HIS A 56 -19.97 1.30 17.05
N ASN A 57 -18.71 1.59 17.36
CA ASN A 57 -18.21 2.90 17.80
C ASN A 57 -17.17 3.44 16.82
N GLY A 58 -17.55 3.48 15.54
CA GLY A 58 -16.81 4.19 14.50
C GLY A 58 -15.72 3.39 13.79
N CYS A 59 -15.21 4.02 12.74
CA CYS A 59 -14.22 3.43 11.86
C CYS A 59 -12.80 3.81 12.31
N PRO A 60 -11.85 2.87 12.47
CA PRO A 60 -10.49 3.20 12.91
C PRO A 60 -9.74 4.13 11.95
N TYR A 61 -10.22 4.24 10.70
CA TYR A 61 -9.62 5.07 9.65
C TYR A 61 -10.20 6.49 9.60
N VAL A 62 -11.37 6.75 10.19
CA VAL A 62 -12.03 8.06 10.17
C VAL A 62 -12.71 8.35 11.50
N GLY A 63 -12.57 9.57 12.02
CA GLY A 63 -13.20 10.00 13.27
C GLY A 63 -14.71 10.22 13.14
N ASN A 64 -15.43 9.22 12.63
CA ASN A 64 -16.88 9.21 12.44
C ASN A 64 -17.46 7.94 13.05
N ASN A 65 -18.38 8.12 13.99
CA ASN A 65 -19.01 7.04 14.74
C ASN A 65 -20.29 6.51 14.07
N ASP A 66 -20.83 7.23 13.07
CA ASP A 66 -22.08 6.92 12.38
C ASP A 66 -21.85 6.29 10.99
N ILE A 67 -20.63 5.81 10.73
CA ILE A 67 -20.29 5.13 9.47
C ILE A 67 -20.65 3.65 9.54
N ASN A 68 -21.31 3.14 8.50
CA ASN A 68 -21.61 1.72 8.41
C ASN A 68 -20.34 0.88 8.14
N CYS A 69 -20.48 -0.40 8.40
CA CYS A 69 -19.47 -1.42 8.20
C CYS A 69 -18.86 -1.42 6.79
N ASP A 70 -19.70 -1.39 5.77
CA ASP A 70 -19.26 -1.50 4.37
C ASP A 70 -18.40 -0.30 3.95
N ASN A 71 -18.81 0.91 4.36
CA ASN A 71 -18.06 2.12 4.08
C ASN A 71 -16.74 2.14 4.85
N CYS A 72 -16.72 1.67 6.10
CA CYS A 72 -15.46 1.57 6.85
C CYS A 72 -14.50 0.54 6.23
N ALA A 73 -15.02 -0.61 5.79
CA ALA A 73 -14.28 -1.62 5.04
C ALA A 73 -13.65 -1.01 3.77
N ALA A 74 -14.45 -0.27 3.00
CA ALA A 74 -13.96 0.41 1.80
C ALA A 74 -12.86 1.44 2.10
N ILE A 75 -12.99 2.21 3.19
CA ILE A 75 -11.98 3.18 3.60
C ILE A 75 -10.69 2.49 4.04
N GLY A 76 -10.77 1.40 4.80
CA GLY A 76 -9.57 0.66 5.20
C GLY A 76 -8.83 0.07 4.01
N ALA A 77 -9.56 -0.47 3.02
CA ALA A 77 -8.97 -0.91 1.77
C ALA A 77 -8.29 0.25 1.02
N LEU A 78 -8.91 1.43 0.97
CA LEU A 78 -8.30 2.63 0.38
C LEU A 78 -7.01 3.05 1.11
N GLU A 79 -6.97 2.99 2.44
CA GLU A 79 -5.78 3.31 3.22
C GLU A 79 -4.64 2.30 2.98
N ILE A 80 -4.95 1.01 2.85
CA ILE A 80 -3.95 -0.02 2.50
C ILE A 80 -3.35 0.27 1.11
N VAL A 81 -4.20 0.61 0.14
CA VAL A 81 -3.77 0.99 -1.21
C VAL A 81 -2.89 2.24 -1.16
N LYS A 82 -3.32 3.31 -0.48
CA LYS A 82 -2.53 4.55 -0.40
C LYS A 82 -1.15 4.35 0.23
N ASN A 83 -1.05 3.49 1.24
CA ASN A 83 0.20 3.23 1.96
C ASN A 83 1.05 2.11 1.31
N GLY A 84 0.62 1.56 0.17
CA GLY A 84 1.37 0.51 -0.52
C GLY A 84 1.53 -0.78 0.30
N GLY A 85 0.56 -1.10 1.18
CA GLY A 85 0.62 -2.30 2.02
C GLY A 85 1.61 -2.22 3.19
N ILE A 86 2.17 -1.04 3.47
CA ILE A 86 3.05 -0.81 4.63
C ILE A 86 2.17 -0.44 5.83
N GLU A 87 2.56 -0.87 7.04
CA GLU A 87 1.90 -0.38 8.26
C GLU A 87 2.12 1.12 8.40
N SER A 88 1.07 1.91 8.20
CA SER A 88 1.04 3.28 8.65
C SER A 88 1.19 3.27 10.17
N ALA A 89 2.30 3.83 10.68
CA ALA A 89 2.49 4.06 12.11
C ALA A 89 1.21 4.68 12.67
N LYS A 90 0.53 3.97 13.57
CA LYS A 90 -0.73 4.43 14.17
C LYS A 90 -0.49 5.84 14.69
N ALA A 91 -1.17 6.83 14.10
CA ALA A 91 -1.25 8.15 14.67
C ALA A 91 -1.96 7.97 16.02
N GLY A 92 -1.16 7.94 17.09
CA GLY A 92 -1.68 7.87 18.44
C GLY A 92 -2.68 8.99 18.66
N ARG A 93 -3.89 8.60 19.04
CA ARG A 93 -4.82 9.43 19.81
C ARG A 93 -5.34 8.59 20.96
#